data_AF-D9QFW6-F1
#
_entry.id   AF-D9QFW6-F1
#
_cell.length_a   1.000
_cell.length_b   1.000
_cell.length_c   1.000
_cell.angle_alpha   90.00
_cell.angle_beta   90.00
_cell.angle_gamma   90.00
#
_symmetry.space_group_name_H-M   'P 1'
#
loop_
_entity.id
_entity.type
_entity.pdbx_description
1 polymer ?
#
loop_
_entity_poly.entity_id
_entity_poly.type
_entity_poly.pdbx_seq_one_letter_code
_entity_poly.pdbx_strand_id
1 'polypeptide(L)'
;MNRAKRAIITPEDLDFWRGLIRLAERAARGPAVQPAPGLARQAKRAAKVPAPGAEAAGNPFFVLGQTARRYAEANAASRSDIQGDLASAARRADTALTAHEGANAPAFRKDIDG
;
A
#
# COMPACT_ATOMS: atom_id res chain seq x y z
N MET A 1 3.63 -10.22 28.75
CA MET A 1 2.83 -9.54 27.69
C MET A 1 3.73 -8.60 26.92
N ASN A 2 4.29 -9.05 25.79
CA ASN A 2 5.06 -8.18 24.90
C ASN A 2 4.09 -7.23 24.21
N ARG A 3 4.01 -5.98 24.70
CA ARG A 3 3.44 -4.88 23.91
C ARG A 3 4.31 -4.76 22.67
N ALA A 4 3.88 -5.34 21.55
CA ALA A 4 4.46 -5.06 20.25
C ALA A 4 4.57 -3.54 20.15
N LYS A 5 5.79 -3.01 20.07
CA LYS A 5 6.03 -1.60 19.75
C LYS A 5 5.33 -1.37 18.41
N ARG A 6 4.10 -0.86 18.44
CA ARG A 6 3.46 -0.34 17.23
C ARG A 6 4.40 0.75 16.75
N ALA A 7 5.08 0.51 15.63
CA ALA A 7 5.85 1.55 14.97
C ALA A 7 4.90 2.74 14.80
N ILE A 8 5.33 3.92 15.25
CA ILE A 8 4.55 5.14 15.09
C ILE A 8 4.56 5.41 13.58
N ILE A 9 3.41 5.24 12.94
CA ILE A 9 3.21 5.57 11.53
C ILE A 9 3.21 7.09 11.43
N THR A 10 4.12 7.65 10.63
CA THR A 10 4.19 9.09 10.39
C THR A 10 3.33 9.49 9.18
N PRO A 11 2.98 10.78 9.05
CA PRO A 11 2.32 11.27 7.83
C PRO A 11 3.11 10.98 6.54
N GLU A 12 4.45 11.03 6.61
CA GLU A 12 5.33 10.72 5.48
C GLU A 12 5.23 9.24 5.06
N ASP A 13 5.06 8.33 6.02
CA ASP A 13 4.86 6.91 5.73
C ASP A 13 3.50 6.70 5.04
N LEU A 14 2.45 7.37 5.51
CA LEU A 14 1.13 7.33 4.87
C LEU A 14 1.19 7.86 3.43
N ASP A 15 1.86 8.99 3.22
CA ASP A 15 2.03 9.57 1.88
C ASP A 15 2.84 8.68 0.96
N PHE A 16 3.86 8.00 1.48
CA PHE A 16 4.58 6.97 0.73
C PHE A 16 3.63 5.86 0.26
N TRP A 17 2.80 5.31 1.16
CA TRP A 17 1.87 4.24 0.80
C TRP A 17 0.79 4.70 -0.18
N ARG A 18 0.24 5.92 -0.01
CA ARG A 18 -0.65 6.54 -1.01
C ARG A 18 0.00 6.64 -2.38
N GLY A 19 1.27 7.06 -2.42
CA GLY A 19 2.05 7.13 -3.64
C GLY A 19 2.19 5.77 -4.32
N LEU A 20 2.55 4.72 -3.55
CA LEU A 20 2.70 3.37 -4.06
C LEU A 20 1.38 2.79 -4.58
N ILE A 21 0.26 3.02 -3.87
CA ILE A 21 -1.08 2.63 -4.32
C ILE A 21 -1.37 3.24 -5.69
N ARG A 22 -1.21 4.56 -5.85
CA ARG A 22 -1.47 5.25 -7.12
C ARG A 22 -0.58 4.76 -8.26
N LEU A 23 0.70 4.51 -8.01
CA LEU A 23 1.58 3.94 -9.02
C LEU A 23 1.16 2.52 -9.43
N ALA A 24 0.76 1.69 -8.46
CA ALA A 24 0.30 0.34 -8.71
C ALA A 24 -1.00 0.34 -9.53
N GLU A 25 -1.97 1.18 -9.19
CA GLU A 25 -3.21 1.34 -9.97
C GLU A 25 -2.94 1.80 -11.40
N ARG A 26 -2.06 2.79 -11.58
CA ARG A 26 -1.68 3.28 -12.90
C ARG A 26 -0.98 2.19 -13.71
N ALA A 27 -0.10 1.42 -13.10
CA ALA A 27 0.59 0.31 -13.76
C ALA A 27 -0.37 -0.83 -14.14
N ALA A 28 -1.36 -1.12 -13.29
CA ALA A 28 -2.35 -2.15 -13.55
C ALA A 28 -3.35 -1.78 -14.66
N ARG A 29 -3.63 -0.50 -14.86
CA ARG A 29 -4.50 0.00 -15.95
C ARG A 29 -3.72 0.30 -17.24
N GLY A 30 -2.40 0.45 -17.16
CA GLY A 30 -1.54 0.74 -18.30
C GLY A 30 -1.29 -0.49 -19.16
N PRO A 31 -0.72 -0.32 -20.35
CA PRO A 31 -0.34 -1.46 -21.19
C PRO A 31 0.84 -2.24 -20.57
N ALA A 32 0.70 -3.57 -20.47
CA ALA A 32 1.68 -4.47 -19.83
C ALA A 32 3.09 -4.43 -20.45
N VAL A 33 3.21 -3.97 -21.70
CA VAL A 33 4.51 -3.80 -22.38
C VAL A 33 5.34 -2.64 -21.81
N GLN A 34 4.72 -1.66 -21.13
CA GLN A 34 5.45 -0.52 -20.60
C GLN A 34 6.11 -0.85 -19.26
N PRO A 35 7.43 -0.61 -19.11
CA PRO A 35 8.08 -0.74 -17.83
C PRO A 35 7.58 0.34 -16.85
N ALA A 36 7.52 0.00 -15.56
CA ALA A 36 7.12 0.91 -14.49
C ALA A 36 8.31 1.21 -13.54
N PRO A 37 9.32 1.99 -13.98
CA PRO A 37 10.54 2.24 -13.19
C PRO A 37 10.27 2.98 -11.87
N GLY A 38 9.25 3.85 -11.83
CA GLY A 38 8.81 4.50 -10.59
C GLY A 38 8.27 3.50 -9.57
N LEU A 39 7.51 2.50 -10.03
CA LEU A 39 6.95 1.44 -9.19
C LEU A 39 8.07 0.57 -8.60
N ALA A 40 9.08 0.22 -9.40
CA ALA A 40 10.24 -0.55 -8.94
C ALA A 40 10.97 0.12 -7.76
N ARG A 41 11.21 1.43 -7.88
CA ARG A 41 11.90 2.22 -6.84
C ARG A 41 11.08 2.29 -5.55
N GLN A 42 9.77 2.56 -5.65
CA GLN A 42 8.91 2.58 -4.47
C GLN A 42 8.73 1.19 -3.85
N ALA A 43 8.55 0.14 -4.64
CA ALA A 43 8.43 -1.22 -4.11
C ALA A 43 9.67 -1.66 -3.31
N LYS A 44 10.88 -1.28 -3.76
CA LYS A 44 12.11 -1.51 -2.99
C LYS A 44 12.15 -0.73 -1.68
N ARG A 45 11.65 0.50 -1.68
CA ARG A 45 11.55 1.35 -0.47
C ARG A 45 10.50 0.83 0.50
N ALA A 46 9.43 0.20 0.03
CA ALA A 46 8.32 -0.31 0.84
C ALA A 46 8.78 -1.29 1.94
N ALA A 47 9.83 -2.07 1.70
CA ALA A 47 10.41 -2.98 2.69
C ALA A 47 11.06 -2.26 3.91
N LYS A 48 11.27 -0.94 3.81
CA LYS A 48 11.87 -0.11 4.86
C LYS A 48 10.90 0.90 5.46
N VAL A 49 9.67 0.98 4.94
CA VAL A 49 8.65 1.92 5.40
C VAL A 49 7.69 1.19 6.33
N PRO A 50 7.41 1.70 7.53
CA PRO A 50 6.39 1.16 8.42
C PRO A 50 5.04 1.03 7.71
N ALA A 51 4.48 -0.17 7.69
CA ALA A 51 3.16 -0.44 7.12
C ALA A 51 2.05 -0.15 8.15
N PRO A 52 0.97 0.58 7.78
CA PRO A 52 -0.16 0.76 8.67
C PRO A 52 -0.79 -0.58 9.09
N GLY A 53 -1.16 -0.69 10.36
CA GLY A 53 -1.78 -1.89 10.93
C GLY A 53 -0.78 -2.85 11.56
N ALA A 54 -1.20 -4.11 11.74
CA ALA A 54 -0.37 -5.14 12.37
C ALA A 54 0.65 -5.71 11.39
N GLU A 55 1.84 -6.03 11.89
CA GLU A 55 2.89 -6.71 11.13
C GLU A 55 2.52 -8.19 10.96
N ALA A 56 1.81 -8.50 9.88
CA ALA A 56 1.35 -9.84 9.55
C ALA A 56 1.59 -10.14 8.06
N ALA A 57 1.83 -11.41 7.73
CA ALA A 57 2.08 -11.85 6.34
C ALA A 57 0.92 -11.49 5.37
N GLY A 58 -0.30 -11.32 5.89
CA GLY A 58 -1.48 -10.91 5.12
C GLY A 58 -1.74 -9.40 5.10
N ASN A 59 -0.86 -8.57 5.66
CA ASN A 59 -1.06 -7.12 5.67
C ASN A 59 -1.12 -6.59 4.21
N PRO A 60 -2.17 -5.85 3.82
CA PRO A 60 -2.35 -5.33 2.47
C PRO A 60 -1.16 -4.54 1.92
N PHE A 61 -0.43 -3.80 2.76
CA PHE A 61 0.72 -2.99 2.36
C PHE A 61 1.94 -3.86 2.01
N PHE A 62 2.19 -4.96 2.76
CA PHE A 62 3.24 -5.91 2.41
C PHE A 62 2.92 -6.66 1.13
N VAL A 63 1.67 -7.10 0.98
CA VAL A 63 1.20 -7.77 -0.26
C VAL A 63 1.35 -6.84 -1.46
N LEU A 64 0.96 -5.56 -1.32
CA LEU A 64 1.14 -4.54 -2.35
C LEU A 64 2.62 -4.36 -2.70
N GLY A 65 3.51 -4.20 -1.71
CA GLY A 65 4.94 -4.03 -1.94
C GLY A 65 5.57 -5.22 -2.68
N GLN A 66 5.23 -6.44 -2.29
CA GLN A 66 5.70 -7.66 -2.97
C GLN A 66 5.17 -7.77 -4.40
N THR A 67 3.88 -7.51 -4.59
CA THR A 67 3.24 -7.60 -5.91
C THR A 67 3.78 -6.52 -6.86
N ALA A 68 3.97 -5.30 -6.36
CA ALA A 68 4.58 -4.20 -7.10
C ALA A 68 6.03 -4.53 -7.53
N ARG A 69 6.80 -5.17 -6.64
CA ARG A 69 8.15 -5.65 -6.96
C ARG A 69 8.12 -6.73 -8.06
N ARG A 70 7.25 -7.74 -7.94
CA ARG A 70 7.08 -8.78 -8.95
C ARG A 70 6.70 -8.19 -10.31
N TYR A 71 5.77 -7.24 -10.35
CA TYR A 71 5.38 -6.55 -11.57
C TYR A 71 6.55 -5.78 -12.21
N ALA A 72 7.36 -5.10 -11.40
CA ALA A 72 8.51 -4.33 -11.87
C ALA A 72 9.63 -5.22 -12.45
N GLU A 73 9.85 -6.39 -11.88
CA GLU A 73 10.87 -7.37 -12.30
C GLU A 73 10.36 -8.28 -13.45
N ALA A 74 9.05 -8.35 -13.66
CA ALA A 74 8.43 -9.17 -14.71
C ALA A 74 8.71 -8.66 -16.13
N ASN A 75 8.71 -9.58 -17.09
CA ASN A 75 8.67 -9.28 -18.53
C ASN A 75 7.25 -8.89 -18.97
N ALA A 76 7.08 -8.49 -20.23
CA ALA A 76 5.79 -8.00 -20.74
C ALA A 76 4.65 -9.06 -20.65
N ALA A 77 4.95 -10.33 -20.92
CA ALA A 77 3.96 -11.40 -20.84
C ALA A 77 3.49 -11.62 -19.39
N SER A 78 4.44 -11.78 -18.47
CA SER A 78 4.13 -11.99 -17.05
C SER A 78 3.50 -10.77 -16.38
N ARG A 79 3.76 -9.55 -16.86
CA ARG A 79 3.08 -8.36 -16.34
C ARG A 79 1.58 -8.43 -16.57
N SER A 80 1.12 -8.88 -17.73
CA SER A 80 -0.31 -9.05 -18.03
C SER A 80 -0.99 -9.93 -16.99
N ASP A 81 -0.36 -11.04 -16.62
CA ASP A 81 -0.89 -11.96 -15.60
C ASP A 81 -0.93 -11.31 -14.21
N ILE A 82 0.04 -10.45 -13.89
CA ILE A 82 0.17 -9.81 -12.57
C ILE A 82 -0.70 -8.53 -12.46
N GLN A 83 -1.21 -7.96 -13.55
CA GLN A 83 -2.00 -6.71 -13.49
C GLN A 83 -3.25 -6.85 -12.62
N GLY A 84 -3.95 -7.99 -12.70
CA GLY A 84 -5.12 -8.27 -11.87
C GLY A 84 -4.78 -8.34 -10.37
N ASP A 85 -3.67 -8.99 -10.04
CA ASP A 85 -3.16 -9.10 -8.67
C ASP A 85 -2.73 -7.73 -8.14
N LEU A 86 -2.02 -6.95 -8.96
CA LEU A 86 -1.54 -5.62 -8.60
C LEU A 86 -2.71 -4.66 -8.34
N ALA A 87 -3.74 -4.66 -9.19
CA ALA A 87 -4.95 -3.88 -8.98
C ALA A 87 -5.68 -4.28 -7.69
N SER A 88 -5.76 -5.59 -7.43
CA SER A 88 -6.45 -6.11 -6.23
C SER A 88 -5.67 -5.78 -4.95
N ALA A 89 -4.35 -5.89 -4.98
CA ALA A 89 -3.49 -5.50 -3.86
C ALA A 89 -3.57 -3.99 -3.58
N ALA A 90 -3.56 -3.15 -4.63
CA ALA A 90 -3.68 -1.70 -4.49
C ALA A 90 -5.02 -1.31 -3.84
N ARG A 91 -6.14 -1.87 -4.28
CA ARG A 91 -7.47 -1.63 -3.68
C ARG A 91 -7.56 -2.04 -2.22
N ARG A 92 -6.99 -3.20 -1.86
CA ARG A 92 -6.96 -3.68 -0.47
C ARG A 92 -6.13 -2.77 0.42
N ALA A 93 -4.98 -2.30 -0.08
CA ALA A 93 -4.14 -1.36 0.64
C ALA A 93 -4.81 0.00 0.82
N ASP A 94 -5.52 0.50 -0.21
CA ASP A 94 -6.31 1.74 -0.13
C ASP A 94 -7.42 1.64 0.92
N THR A 95 -8.21 0.56 0.88
CA THR A 95 -9.27 0.30 1.86
C THR A 95 -8.71 0.24 3.28
N ALA A 96 -7.57 -0.43 3.47
CA ALA A 96 -6.90 -0.52 4.77
C ALA A 96 -6.35 0.83 5.24
N LEU A 97 -5.87 1.67 4.32
CA LEU A 97 -5.38 3.00 4.61
C LEU A 97 -6.51 3.92 5.05
N THR A 98 -7.62 3.95 4.31
CA THR A 98 -8.81 4.72 4.70
C THR A 98 -9.36 4.27 6.06
N ALA A 99 -9.38 2.97 6.33
CA ALA A 99 -9.78 2.45 7.64
C ALA A 99 -8.82 2.87 8.76
N HIS A 100 -7.51 2.87 8.51
CA HIS A 100 -6.51 3.35 9.45
C HIS A 100 -6.69 4.85 9.75
N GLU A 101 -6.92 5.66 8.72
CA GLU A 101 -7.14 7.11 8.87
C GLU A 101 -8.45 7.40 9.60
N GLY A 102 -9.54 6.67 9.31
CA GLY A 102 -10.81 6.80 10.03
C GLY A 102 -10.71 6.40 11.50
N ALA A 103 -9.97 5.34 11.82
CA ALA A 103 -9.76 4.89 13.21
C ALA A 103 -8.82 5.81 14.02
N ASN A 104 -7.94 6.55 13.34
CA ASN A 104 -7.02 7.51 13.97
C ASN A 104 -7.42 8.98 13.72
N ALA A 105 -8.59 9.21 13.14
CA ALA A 105 -9.13 10.56 12.99
C ALA A 105 -9.33 11.15 14.40
N PRO A 106 -8.97 12.43 14.62
CA PRO A 106 -9.30 13.08 15.87
C PRO A 106 -10.81 12.95 16.06
N ALA A 107 -11.22 12.28 17.13
CA ALA A 107 -12.61 12.16 17.49
C ALA A 107 -13.14 13.58 17.70
N PHE A 108 -13.79 14.14 16.69
CA PHE A 108 -14.71 15.25 16.90
C PHE A 108 -15.83 14.67 17.76
N ARG A 109 -15.63 14.73 19.08
CA ARG A 109 -16.74 14.66 20.02
C ARG A 109 -17.65 15.82 19.62
N LYS A 110 -18.77 15.49 18.98
CA LYS A 110 -19.98 16.28 19.14
C LYS A 110 -20.42 16.08 20.59
N ASP A 111 -19.75 16.79 21.50
CA ASP A 111 -20.40 17.27 22.70
C ASP A 111 -21.34 18.38 22.19
N ILE A 112 -22.54 17.98 21.75
CA ILE A 112 -23.65 18.91 21.55
C ILE A 112 -24.68 18.51 22.60
N ASP A 113 -24.95 19.47 23.47
CA ASP A 113 -25.74 19.42 24.69
C ASP A 113 -27.06 18.65 24.58
N GLY A 114 -27.34 17.87 25.62
CA GLY A 114 -28.65 17.37 26.01
C GLY A 114 -28.82 17.57 27.51
#